data_AF-A0A2X1KF70-F1
#
_entry.id   AF-A0A2X1KF70-F1
#
_cell.length_a   1.000
_cell.length_b   1.000
_cell.length_c   1.000
_cell.angle_alpha   90.00
_cell.angle_beta   90.00
_cell.angle_gamma   90.00
#
_symmetry.space_group_name_H-M   'P 1'
#
loop_
_entity.id
_entity.type
_entity.pdbx_description
1 polymer ?
#
loop_
_entity_poly.entity_id
_entity_poly.type
_entity_poly.pdbx_seq_one_letter_code
_entity_poly.pdbx_strand_id
1 'polypeptide(L)'
;MPEVNAVLEKMKTFSEAIISGEWKGYTGKAITDVVNIGIGGSDLGPYMVTEALRPYKNHLNMHFVSNVDGTHIAEVLKKVNPETTLFLVASKTFTTQETMTNAHSGA
;
A
#
# COMPACT_ATOMS: atom_id res chain seq x y z
N MET A 1 -9.60 -25.08 -4.09
CA MET A 1 -9.43 -23.99 -3.09
C MET A 1 -10.30 -22.78 -3.48
N PRO A 2 -11.65 -22.84 -3.36
CA PRO A 2 -12.53 -21.79 -3.90
C PRO A 2 -12.30 -20.41 -3.26
N GLU A 3 -12.15 -20.33 -1.94
CA GLU A 3 -11.96 -19.06 -1.23
C GLU A 3 -10.64 -18.37 -1.60
N VAL A 4 -9.55 -19.14 -1.74
CA VAL A 4 -8.26 -18.62 -2.19
C VAL A 4 -8.38 -18.01 -3.59
N ASN A 5 -9.02 -18.74 -4.52
CA ASN A 5 -9.19 -18.26 -5.90
C ASN A 5 -10.07 -17.01 -5.98
N ALA A 6 -11.10 -16.91 -5.13
CA ALA A 6 -11.95 -15.72 -5.07
C ALA A 6 -11.18 -14.47 -4.62
N VAL A 7 -10.30 -14.61 -3.62
CA VAL A 7 -9.45 -13.49 -3.16
C VAL A 7 -8.42 -13.11 -4.22
N LEU A 8 -7.79 -14.09 -4.89
CA LEU A 8 -6.84 -13.84 -5.98
C LEU A 8 -7.49 -13.09 -7.15
N GLU A 9 -8.72 -13.47 -7.53
CA GLU A 9 -9.45 -12.76 -8.59
C GLU A 9 -9.77 -11.32 -8.17
N LYS A 10 -10.20 -11.11 -6.92
CA LYS A 10 -10.42 -9.77 -6.38
C LYS A 10 -9.14 -8.92 -6.39
N MET A 11 -8.01 -9.50 -6.01
CA MET A 11 -6.70 -8.82 -6.06
C MET A 11 -6.30 -8.46 -7.49
N LYS A 12 -6.53 -9.37 -8.44
CA LYS A 12 -6.27 -9.14 -9.86
C LYS A 12 -7.08 -7.97 -10.39
N THR A 13 -8.41 -8.01 -10.28
CA THR A 13 -9.28 -6.91 -10.74
C THR A 13 -8.90 -5.57 -10.11
N PHE A 14 -8.63 -5.57 -8.79
CA PHE A 14 -8.24 -4.36 -8.08
C PHE A 14 -6.92 -3.78 -8.57
N SER A 15 -5.89 -4.62 -8.70
CA SER A 15 -4.56 -4.19 -9.18
C SER A 15 -4.60 -3.74 -10.64
N GLU A 16 -5.34 -4.43 -11.51
CA GLU A 16 -5.51 -4.03 -12.91
C GLU A 16 -6.18 -2.65 -13.04
N ALA A 17 -7.21 -2.36 -12.23
CA ALA A 17 -7.86 -1.05 -12.21
C ALA A 17 -6.90 0.08 -11.80
N ILE A 18 -6.00 -0.18 -10.84
CA ILE A 18 -4.99 0.80 -10.41
C ILE A 18 -3.93 0.98 -11.50
N ILE A 19 -3.39 -0.12 -12.03
CA ILE A 19 -2.28 -0.11 -13.00
C ILE A 19 -2.71 0.48 -14.35
N SER A 20 -3.96 0.27 -14.77
CA SER A 20 -4.52 0.91 -15.97
C SER A 20 -4.80 2.40 -15.78
N GLY A 21 -4.83 2.87 -14.53
CA GLY A 21 -5.25 4.22 -14.17
C GLY A 21 -6.76 4.44 -14.24
N GLU A 22 -7.58 3.39 -14.40
CA GLU A 22 -9.03 3.48 -14.26
C GLU A 22 -9.43 3.88 -12.84
N TRP A 23 -8.72 3.35 -11.84
CA TRP A 23 -8.87 3.76 -10.46
C TRP A 23 -8.32 5.17 -10.27
N LYS A 24 -9.20 6.09 -9.86
CA LYS A 24 -8.85 7.48 -9.61
C LYS A 24 -8.85 7.79 -8.12
N GLY A 25 -7.96 8.68 -7.71
CA GLY A 25 -8.04 9.35 -6.42
C GLY A 25 -9.24 10.28 -6.34
N TYR A 26 -9.45 10.89 -5.18
CA TYR A 26 -10.65 11.69 -4.90
C TYR A 26 -10.82 12.90 -5.83
N THR A 27 -9.75 13.38 -6.46
CA THR A 27 -9.77 14.49 -7.43
C THR A 27 -9.89 14.03 -8.88
N GLY A 28 -10.06 12.73 -9.14
CA GLY A 28 -10.15 12.18 -10.49
C GLY A 28 -8.78 11.91 -11.14
N LYS A 29 -7.67 12.16 -10.44
CA LYS A 29 -6.32 11.86 -10.92
C LYS A 29 -5.98 10.37 -10.75
N ALA A 30 -5.19 9.81 -11.65
CA ALA A 30 -4.73 8.41 -11.53
C ALA A 30 -3.77 8.27 -10.34
N ILE A 31 -3.74 7.08 -9.74
CA ILE A 31 -2.83 6.76 -8.64
C ILE A 31 -1.39 6.67 -9.17
N THR A 32 -0.46 7.31 -8.47
CA THR A 32 0.99 7.30 -8.75
C THR A 32 1.79 6.65 -7.64
N ASP A 33 1.25 6.65 -6.41
CA ASP A 33 1.94 6.22 -5.21
C ASP A 33 1.08 5.25 -4.41
N VAL A 34 1.70 4.20 -3.87
CA VAL A 34 1.07 3.24 -2.96
C VAL A 34 1.88 3.20 -1.67
N VAL A 35 1.21 3.44 -0.54
CA VAL A 35 1.82 3.38 0.80
C VAL A 35 1.27 2.16 1.54
N ASN A 36 2.10 1.14 1.72
CA ASN A 36 1.78 -0.02 2.57
C ASN A 36 2.06 0.33 4.03
N ILE A 37 1.05 0.22 4.89
CA ILE A 37 1.17 0.40 6.34
C ILE A 37 0.95 -0.96 7.00
N GLY A 38 2.00 -1.52 7.58
CA GLY A 38 1.96 -2.84 8.20
C GLY A 38 3.26 -3.12 8.94
N ILE A 39 3.28 -4.06 9.87
CA ILE A 39 4.50 -4.43 10.61
C ILE A 39 4.74 -5.93 10.56
N GLY A 40 6.00 -6.35 10.70
CA GLY A 40 6.39 -7.75 10.73
C GLY A 40 6.04 -8.47 9.43
N GLY A 41 5.27 -9.56 9.51
CA GLY A 41 4.86 -10.34 8.34
C GLY A 41 4.00 -9.57 7.33
N SER A 42 3.30 -8.52 7.77
CA SER A 42 2.48 -7.65 6.91
C SER A 42 3.30 -6.60 6.14
N ASP A 43 4.62 -6.57 6.34
CA ASP A 43 5.52 -5.60 5.71
C ASP A 43 6.74 -6.27 5.08
N LEU A 44 7.46 -7.10 5.83
CA LEU A 44 8.75 -7.68 5.40
C LEU A 44 8.64 -8.48 4.10
N GLY A 45 7.59 -9.30 3.96
CA GLY A 45 7.35 -10.08 2.74
C GLY A 45 7.04 -9.19 1.53
N PRO A 46 6.01 -8.33 1.60
CA PRO A 46 5.70 -7.36 0.56
C PRO A 46 6.88 -6.47 0.16
N TYR A 47 7.63 -5.92 1.12
CA TYR A 47 8.81 -5.11 0.88
C TYR A 47 9.88 -5.90 0.12
N MET A 48 10.25 -7.07 0.64
CA MET A 48 11.30 -7.90 0.05
C MET A 48 10.99 -8.29 -1.40
N VAL A 49 9.76 -8.75 -1.70
CA VAL A 49 9.39 -9.17 -3.06
C VAL A 49 9.36 -7.98 -4.02
N THR A 50 8.84 -6.83 -3.57
CA THR A 50 8.81 -5.59 -4.36
C THR A 50 10.21 -5.14 -4.73
N GLU A 51 11.15 -5.23 -3.78
CA GLU A 51 12.55 -4.88 -3.99
C GLU A 51 13.27 -5.88 -4.90
N ALA A 52 13.08 -7.18 -4.67
CA ALA A 52 13.69 -8.24 -5.47
C ALA A 52 13.23 -8.21 -6.93
N LEU A 53 11.97 -7.83 -7.18
CA LEU A 53 11.36 -7.74 -8.51
C LEU A 53 11.36 -6.32 -9.07
N ARG A 54 12.10 -5.38 -8.48
CA ARG A 54 12.18 -3.98 -8.93
C ARG A 54 12.40 -3.81 -10.45
N PRO A 55 13.21 -4.63 -11.16
CA PRO A 55 13.36 -4.51 -12.62
C PRO A 55 12.06 -4.67 -13.42
N TYR A 56 11.04 -5.32 -12.84
CA TYR A 56 9.73 -5.56 -13.44
C TYR A 56 8.67 -4.55 -12.99
N LYS A 57 9.06 -3.49 -12.25
CA LYS A 57 8.11 -2.48 -11.77
C LYS A 57 7.40 -1.79 -12.94
N ASN A 58 6.16 -1.39 -12.69
CA ASN A 58 5.44 -0.46 -13.54
C ASN A 58 5.71 1.00 -13.08
N HIS A 59 4.80 1.92 -13.43
CA HIS A 59 4.91 3.34 -13.13
C HIS A 59 4.64 3.70 -11.65
N LEU A 60 4.07 2.80 -10.85
CA LEU A 60 3.73 3.08 -9.45
C LEU A 60 4.98 3.19 -8.58
N ASN A 61 4.95 4.12 -7.63
CA ASN A 61 5.94 4.25 -6.58
C ASN A 61 5.43 3.56 -5.32
N MET A 62 6.21 2.61 -4.80
CA MET A 62 5.85 1.81 -3.64
C MET A 62 6.60 2.34 -2.40
N HIS A 63 5.86 2.60 -1.32
CA HIS A 63 6.38 3.06 -0.04
C HIS A 63 5.92 2.10 1.06
N PHE A 64 6.78 1.84 2.04
CA PHE A 64 6.52 0.86 3.12
C PHE A 64 6.73 1.53 4.47
N VAL A 65 5.66 1.58 5.27
CA VAL A 65 5.62 2.19 6.60
C VAL A 65 5.35 1.08 7.62
N SER A 66 6.39 0.72 8.37
CA SER A 66 6.32 -0.35 9.36
C SER A 66 6.78 0.01 10.75
N ASN A 67 7.39 1.18 10.92
CA ASN A 67 7.87 1.62 12.22
C ASN A 67 6.75 2.31 12.99
N VAL A 68 6.75 2.14 14.31
CA VAL A 68 5.84 2.82 15.25
C VAL A 68 6.19 4.30 15.38
N ASP A 69 7.47 4.61 15.18
CA ASP A 69 7.96 5.98 15.19
C ASP A 69 7.30 6.78 14.05
N GLY A 70 6.49 7.77 14.43
CA GLY A 70 5.77 8.66 13.53
C GLY A 70 6.67 9.40 12.54
N THR A 71 7.98 9.45 12.79
CA THR A 71 8.97 9.97 11.83
C THR A 71 8.91 9.22 10.50
N HIS A 72 8.72 7.89 10.52
CA HIS A 72 8.75 7.11 9.28
C HIS A 72 7.58 7.48 8.36
N ILE A 73 6.36 7.54 8.90
CA ILE A 73 5.20 7.95 8.11
C ILE A 73 5.31 9.42 7.70
N ALA A 74 5.79 10.31 8.58
CA ALA A 74 5.98 11.72 8.25
C ALA A 74 6.95 11.92 7.06
N GLU A 75 8.04 11.17 6.99
CA GLU A 75 9.00 11.23 5.88
C GLU A 75 8.43 10.67 4.57
N VAL A 76 7.53 9.68 4.63
CA VAL A 76 6.81 9.19 3.45
C VAL A 76 5.78 10.21 2.99
N LEU A 77 4.99 10.79 3.90
CA LEU A 77 3.96 11.78 3.59
C LEU A 77 4.53 13.04 2.91
N LYS A 78 5.78 13.43 3.22
CA LYS A 78 6.47 14.53 2.52
C LYS A 78 6.76 14.26 1.05
N LYS A 79 6.80 12.98 0.63
CA LYS A 79 7.19 12.56 -0.73
C LYS A 79 6.01 12.27 -1.64
N VAL A 80 4.82 12.06 -1.07
CA VAL A 80 3.64 11.61 -1.81
C VAL A 80 2.60 12.71 -1.94
N ASN A 81 1.76 12.64 -2.98
CA ASN A 81 0.65 13.57 -3.17
C ASN A 81 -0.66 12.89 -2.74
N PRO A 82 -1.41 13.43 -1.75
CA PRO A 82 -2.65 12.82 -1.26
C PRO A 82 -3.73 12.67 -2.35
N GLU A 83 -3.69 13.44 -3.44
CA GLU A 83 -4.62 13.30 -4.56
C GLU A 83 -4.38 12.06 -5.42
N THR A 84 -3.16 11.51 -5.40
CA THR A 84 -2.72 10.41 -6.26
C THR A 84 -2.10 9.26 -5.47
N THR A 85 -2.32 9.22 -4.15
CA THR A 85 -1.78 8.18 -3.25
C THR A 85 -2.87 7.23 -2.79
N LEU A 86 -2.58 5.94 -2.86
CA LEU A 86 -3.40 4.87 -2.28
C LEU A 86 -2.72 4.33 -1.01
N PHE A 87 -3.45 4.31 0.10
CA PHE A 87 -2.99 3.67 1.34
C PHE A 87 -3.50 2.23 1.45
N LEU A 88 -2.58 1.29 1.71
CA LEU A 88 -2.89 -0.12 1.98
C LEU A 88 -2.58 -0.43 3.44
N VAL A 89 -3.62 -0.65 4.25
CA VAL A 89 -3.46 -1.00 5.67
C VAL A 89 -3.44 -2.52 5.82
N ALA A 90 -2.28 -3.08 6.13
CA ALA A 90 -2.03 -4.50 6.23
C ALA A 90 -1.85 -4.94 7.70
N SER A 91 -2.90 -5.48 8.29
CA SER A 91 -2.86 -6.12 9.62
C SER A 91 -3.80 -7.32 9.67
N LYS A 92 -3.30 -8.46 10.16
CA LYS A 92 -4.09 -9.67 10.33
C LYS A 92 -5.24 -9.48 11.32
N THR A 93 -5.01 -8.75 12.40
CA THR A 93 -6.02 -8.52 13.44
C THR A 93 -6.75 -7.20 13.29
N PHE A 94 -6.21 -6.27 12.49
CA PHE A 94 -6.67 -4.89 12.35
C PHE A 94 -6.73 -4.10 13.68
N THR A 95 -5.98 -4.59 14.67
CA THR A 95 -5.87 -4.00 16.01
C THR A 95 -4.41 -3.78 16.42
N THR A 96 -3.47 -4.14 15.55
CA THR A 96 -2.03 -3.91 15.77
C THR A 96 -1.78 -2.42 15.98
N GLN A 97 -1.32 -2.05 17.18
CA GLN A 97 -1.25 -0.67 17.63
C GLN A 97 -0.42 0.18 16.68
N GLU A 98 0.73 -0.33 16.25
CA GLU A 98 1.68 0.30 15.34
C GLU A 98 1.04 0.59 13.97
N THR A 99 0.36 -0.41 13.40
CA THR A 99 -0.31 -0.29 12.10
C THR A 99 -1.47 0.69 12.17
N MET A 100 -2.31 0.62 13.21
CA MET A 100 -3.47 1.50 13.33
C MET A 100 -3.09 2.94 13.69
N THR A 101 -2.05 3.14 14.49
CA THR A 101 -1.51 4.48 14.80
C THR A 101 -1.04 5.17 13.53
N ASN A 102 -0.29 4.45 12.67
CA ASN A 102 0.13 4.97 11.38
C ASN A 102 -1.05 5.18 10.41
N ALA A 103 -2.00 4.25 10.36
CA ALA A 103 -3.19 4.38 9.51
C ALA A 103 -4.02 5.63 9.88
N HIS A 104 -4.14 5.96 11.16
CA HIS A 104 -4.80 7.18 11.63
C HIS A 104 -3.99 8.45 11.39
N SER A 105 -2.66 8.35 11.28
CA SER A 105 -1.78 9.51 11.03
C SER A 105 -1.66 9.84 9.53
N GLY A 106 -1.96 8.89 8.64
CA GLY A 106 -1.91 9.04 7.19
C GLY A 106 -3.25 9.43 6.53
N ALA A 107 -4.34 9.45 7.30
CA ALA A 107 -5.67 9.90 6.88
C ALA A 107 -5.89 11.37 7.28
#